data_AF-A0A935FKL9-F1
#
_entry.id   AF-A0A935FKL9-F1
#
_cell.length_a   1.000
_cell.length_b   1.000
_cell.length_c   1.000
_cell.angle_alpha   90.00
_cell.angle_beta   90.00
_cell.angle_gamma   90.00
#
_symmetry.space_group_name_H-M   'P 1'
#
loop_
_entity.id
_entity.type
_entity.pdbx_description
1 polymer ?
#
loop_
_entity_poly.entity_id
_entity_poly.type
_entity_poly.pdbx_seq_one_letter_code
_entity_poly.pdbx_strand_id
1 'polypeptide(L)'
;MVFGGARTRLELNWTYRNLDLLHAALLSSDNRAVSALGRAVGLDARGLVRGMNALSQELGLRQTHFASPVGIDPRDVSTAWEVGRLIVAASRDPVLSAVMRHSEHRVTPLRGYLSIHYRNTNPLVGQRPGLRFLASKTGFNTEAGYCLAVVVELRALGPVALVLLGARSKAWRVRDLETLIRWVSARPR
;
A
#
# COMPACT_ATOMS: atom_id res chain seq x y z
N MET A 1 3.35 1.62 23.70
CA MET A 1 3.89 0.59 22.79
C MET A 1 3.04 0.62 21.53
N VAL A 2 3.63 0.89 20.36
CA VAL A 2 2.89 0.92 19.08
C VAL A 2 2.58 -0.50 18.68
N PHE A 3 1.30 -0.83 18.53
CA PHE A 3 0.86 -2.10 17.98
C PHE A 3 0.26 -1.88 16.60
N GLY A 4 0.55 -2.77 15.65
CA GLY A 4 0.12 -2.58 14.27
C GLY A 4 0.89 -3.45 13.29
N GLY A 5 0.59 -3.26 11.99
CA GLY A 5 1.19 -4.03 10.90
C GLY A 5 0.57 -5.42 10.70
N ALA A 6 0.53 -5.88 9.46
CA ALA A 6 0.00 -7.20 9.16
C ALA A 6 1.03 -8.28 9.53
N ARG A 7 0.56 -9.34 10.19
CA ARG A 7 1.35 -10.54 10.42
C ARG A 7 1.58 -11.27 9.11
N THR A 8 2.78 -11.80 8.96
CA THR A 8 3.16 -12.61 7.81
C THR A 8 2.53 -13.98 7.85
N ARG A 9 2.17 -14.50 6.67
CA ARG A 9 1.84 -15.92 6.45
C ARG A 9 2.90 -16.65 5.62
N LEU A 10 3.91 -15.93 5.13
CA LEU A 10 5.07 -16.54 4.46
C LEU A 10 5.88 -17.35 5.45
N GLU A 11 6.31 -18.55 5.07
CA GLU A 11 7.12 -19.42 5.91
C GLU A 11 8.60 -18.99 5.94
N LEU A 12 9.29 -19.32 7.03
CA LEU A 12 10.73 -19.12 7.12
C LEU A 12 11.46 -20.12 6.22
N ASN A 13 12.62 -19.71 5.69
CA ASN A 13 13.49 -20.51 4.81
C ASN A 13 12.86 -20.96 3.47
N TRP A 14 11.67 -20.44 3.12
CA TRP A 14 11.05 -20.67 1.83
C TRP A 14 11.46 -19.59 0.83
N THR A 15 11.58 -19.99 -0.43
CA THR A 15 11.90 -19.07 -1.54
C THR A 15 10.65 -18.78 -2.35
N TYR A 16 10.41 -17.51 -2.65
CA TYR A 16 9.27 -17.05 -3.43
C TYR A 16 9.76 -16.16 -4.57
N ARG A 17 8.95 -16.02 -5.63
CA ARG A 17 9.25 -15.04 -6.70
C ARG A 17 9.08 -13.62 -6.16
N ASN A 18 9.92 -12.69 -6.62
CA ASN A 18 9.82 -11.28 -6.21
C ASN A 18 8.44 -10.69 -6.51
N LEU A 19 7.82 -11.06 -7.63
CA LEU A 19 6.46 -10.62 -7.96
C LEU A 19 5.42 -11.11 -6.94
N ASP A 20 5.54 -12.36 -6.46
CA ASP A 20 4.66 -12.89 -5.42
C ASP A 20 4.85 -12.16 -4.09
N LEU A 21 6.09 -11.80 -3.75
CA LEU A 21 6.39 -10.98 -2.58
C LEU A 21 5.83 -9.56 -2.72
N LEU A 22 5.88 -8.95 -3.91
CA LEU A 22 5.22 -7.66 -4.18
C LEU A 22 3.71 -7.76 -3.97
N HIS A 23 3.07 -8.83 -4.43
CA HIS A 23 1.64 -9.05 -4.15
C HIS A 23 1.35 -9.16 -2.65
N ALA A 24 2.13 -9.95 -1.91
CA ALA A 24 1.95 -10.08 -0.45
C ALA A 24 2.11 -8.73 0.28
N ALA A 25 3.13 -7.95 -0.10
CA ALA A 25 3.40 -6.64 0.49
C ALA A 25 2.31 -5.62 0.14
N LEU A 26 1.87 -5.54 -1.11
CA LEU A 26 1.00 -4.46 -1.58
C LEU A 26 -0.50 -4.75 -1.40
N LEU A 27 -0.95 -6.00 -1.55
CA LEU A 27 -2.37 -6.35 -1.33
C LEU A 27 -2.68 -6.42 0.16
N SER A 28 -1.85 -7.11 0.93
CA SER A 28 -2.15 -7.47 2.31
C SER A 28 -1.20 -6.90 3.36
N SER A 29 -0.26 -6.03 2.96
CA SER A 29 0.66 -5.37 3.88
C SER A 29 1.60 -6.32 4.62
N ASP A 30 1.98 -7.45 4.01
CA ASP A 30 2.85 -8.44 4.64
C ASP A 30 4.27 -7.88 4.86
N ASN A 31 4.62 -7.65 6.12
CA ASN A 31 5.88 -7.04 6.51
C ASN A 31 7.11 -7.92 6.22
N ARG A 32 6.94 -9.26 6.23
CA ARG A 32 8.03 -10.18 5.90
C ARG A 32 8.33 -10.16 4.41
N ALA A 33 7.31 -9.95 3.58
CA ALA A 33 7.49 -9.79 2.14
C ALA A 33 8.38 -8.58 1.81
N VAL A 34 8.17 -7.45 2.48
CA VAL A 34 9.03 -6.25 2.35
C VAL A 34 10.48 -6.57 2.73
N SER A 35 10.68 -7.24 3.86
CA SER A 35 12.02 -7.62 4.33
C SER A 35 12.70 -8.61 3.37
N ALA A 36 11.94 -9.54 2.78
CA ALA A 36 12.44 -10.50 1.79
C ALA A 36 12.83 -9.83 0.48
N LEU A 37 12.03 -8.87 -0.01
CA LEU A 37 12.36 -8.06 -1.18
C LEU A 37 13.65 -7.26 -0.98
N GLY A 38 13.84 -6.65 0.20
CA GLY A 38 15.10 -5.97 0.54
C GLY A 38 16.31 -6.91 0.42
N ARG A 39 16.24 -8.09 1.04
CA ARG A 39 17.32 -9.08 0.96
C ARG A 39 17.59 -9.54 -0.48
N ALA A 40 16.55 -9.69 -1.30
CA ALA A 40 16.67 -10.11 -2.69
C ALA A 40 17.51 -9.12 -3.55
N VAL A 41 17.61 -7.87 -3.12
CA VAL A 41 18.42 -6.83 -3.76
C VAL A 41 19.63 -6.40 -2.91
N GLY A 42 20.02 -7.21 -1.93
CA GLY A 42 21.19 -6.94 -1.08
C GLY A 42 21.01 -5.83 -0.05
N LEU A 43 19.76 -5.44 0.25
CA LEU A 43 19.45 -4.39 1.23
C LEU A 43 18.91 -5.00 2.54
N ASP A 44 19.47 -4.52 3.66
CA ASP A 44 18.89 -4.73 4.98
C ASP A 44 17.81 -3.67 5.27
N ALA A 45 17.22 -3.72 6.47
CA ALA A 45 16.19 -2.75 6.87
C ALA A 45 16.70 -1.29 6.82
N ARG A 46 17.97 -1.07 7.20
CA ARG A 46 18.59 0.27 7.16
C ARG A 46 18.79 0.73 5.71
N GLY A 47 19.20 -0.17 4.82
CA GLY A 47 19.34 0.07 3.38
C GLY A 47 18.02 0.45 2.73
N LEU A 48 16.94 -0.28 3.05
CA LEU A 48 15.58 0.06 2.61
C LEU A 48 15.18 1.46 3.09
N VAL A 49 15.36 1.76 4.38
CA VAL A 49 15.03 3.08 4.95
C VAL A 49 15.84 4.21 4.29
N ARG A 50 17.13 3.99 4.01
CA ARG A 50 17.94 4.96 3.26
C ARG A 50 17.39 5.20 1.86
N GLY A 51 17.06 4.13 1.12
CA GLY A 51 16.47 4.24 -0.22
C GLY A 51 15.12 4.95 -0.21
N MET A 52 14.27 4.66 0.78
CA MET A 52 12.98 5.31 0.94
C MET A 52 13.11 6.81 1.21
N ASN A 53 14.03 7.22 2.09
CA ASN A 53 14.27 8.65 2.36
C ASN A 53 14.95 9.35 1.17
N ALA A 54 15.82 8.68 0.42
CA ALA A 54 16.39 9.21 -0.81
C ALA A 54 15.29 9.47 -1.87
N LEU A 55 14.37 8.52 -2.04
CA LEU A 55 13.21 8.70 -2.92
C LEU A 55 12.30 9.84 -2.45
N SER A 56 12.08 9.99 -1.14
CA SER A 56 11.34 11.14 -0.60
C SER A 56 11.99 12.48 -0.97
N GLN A 57 13.32 12.56 -0.91
CA GLN A 57 14.06 13.77 -1.31
C GLN A 57 13.96 14.03 -2.81
N GLU A 58 14.14 13.01 -3.65
CA GLU A 58 14.00 13.10 -5.10
C GLU A 58 12.61 13.59 -5.51
N LEU A 59 11.57 13.06 -4.85
CA LEU A 59 10.20 13.51 -5.04
C LEU A 59 9.92 14.87 -4.38
N GLY A 60 10.81 15.43 -3.57
CA GLY A 60 10.59 16.70 -2.87
C GLY A 60 9.54 16.62 -1.75
N LEU A 61 9.45 15.48 -1.07
CA LEU A 61 8.57 15.23 0.07
C LEU A 61 9.24 15.69 1.36
N ARG A 62 9.15 16.99 1.65
CA ARG A 62 9.88 17.65 2.74
C ARG A 62 9.33 17.33 4.13
N GLN A 63 8.08 16.87 4.21
CA GLN A 63 7.41 16.53 5.46
C GLN A 63 7.33 15.01 5.69
N THR A 64 7.98 14.23 4.83
CA THR A 64 8.00 12.77 4.89
C THR A 64 9.34 12.28 5.42
N HIS A 65 9.30 11.48 6.48
CA HIS A 65 10.45 10.77 7.01
C HIS A 65 10.07 9.32 7.30
N PHE A 66 10.92 8.40 6.84
CA PHE A 66 10.79 6.98 7.13
C PHE A 66 11.85 6.55 8.13
N ALA A 67 11.42 5.90 9.21
CA ALA A 67 12.27 5.24 10.20
C ALA A 67 12.17 3.71 10.10
N SER A 68 11.12 3.19 9.45
CA SER A 68 10.91 1.76 9.21
C SER A 68 10.41 1.50 7.79
N PRO A 69 10.79 0.37 7.17
CA PRO A 69 10.30 0.02 5.83
C PRO A 69 8.85 -0.45 5.80
N VAL A 70 8.21 -0.62 6.96
CA VAL A 70 6.87 -1.22 7.08
C VAL A 70 5.84 -0.34 7.80
N GLY A 71 6.20 0.89 8.20
CA GLY A 71 5.24 1.86 8.76
C GLY A 71 4.80 1.59 10.21
N ILE A 72 5.60 0.87 10.98
CA ILE A 72 5.34 0.57 12.40
C ILE A 72 6.05 1.56 13.33
N ASP A 73 7.11 2.23 12.87
CA ASP A 73 7.87 3.10 13.74
C ASP A 73 7.11 4.42 13.91
N PRO A 74 6.93 4.94 15.14
CA PRO A 74 6.22 6.20 15.37
C PRO A 74 6.90 7.42 14.71
N ARG A 75 8.18 7.29 14.32
CA ARG A 75 8.91 8.30 13.57
C ARG A 75 8.63 8.24 12.07
N ASP A 76 7.88 7.24 11.58
CA ASP A 76 7.33 7.23 10.23
C ASP A 76 6.26 8.33 10.12
N VAL A 77 6.61 9.46 9.52
CA VAL A 77 5.73 10.64 9.40
C VAL A 77 5.60 11.08 7.96
N SER A 78 4.43 11.62 7.61
CA SER A 78 4.14 12.21 6.31
C SER A 78 2.87 13.08 6.41
N THR A 79 2.46 13.69 5.30
CA THR A 79 1.18 14.39 5.16
C THR A 79 0.30 13.71 4.12
N ALA A 80 -1.01 13.96 4.18
CA ALA A 80 -1.94 13.41 3.18
C ALA A 80 -1.55 13.81 1.75
N TRP A 81 -1.03 15.03 1.56
CA TRP A 81 -0.54 15.52 0.28
C TRP A 81 0.66 14.72 -0.23
N GLU A 82 1.68 14.50 0.61
CA GLU A 82 2.90 13.81 0.21
C GLU A 82 2.67 12.30 0.02
N VAL A 83 1.82 11.67 0.85
CA VAL A 83 1.32 10.32 0.59
C VAL A 83 0.58 10.24 -0.75
N GLY A 84 -0.18 11.29 -1.10
CA GLY A 84 -0.83 11.43 -2.39
C GLY A 84 0.17 11.41 -3.55
N ARG A 85 1.31 12.09 -3.39
CA ARG A 85 2.38 12.07 -4.39
C ARG A 85 3.06 10.71 -4.50
N LEU A 86 3.27 10.01 -3.39
CA LEU A 86 3.81 8.64 -3.37
C LEU A 86 2.89 7.66 -4.11
N ILE A 87 1.58 7.66 -3.81
CA ILE A 87 0.66 6.73 -4.46
C ILE A 87 0.49 7.03 -5.95
N VAL A 88 0.59 8.31 -6.36
CA VAL A 88 0.62 8.70 -7.76
C VAL A 88 1.89 8.20 -8.45
N ALA A 89 3.06 8.36 -7.83
CA ALA A 89 4.31 7.82 -8.36
C ALA A 89 4.23 6.30 -8.54
N ALA A 90 3.74 5.58 -7.51
CA ALA A 90 3.53 4.14 -7.57
C ALA A 90 2.53 3.71 -8.67
N SER A 91 1.47 4.49 -8.90
CA SER A 91 0.48 4.19 -9.95
C SER A 91 1.02 4.34 -11.37
N ARG A 92 2.14 5.05 -11.56
CA ARG A 92 2.79 5.23 -12.86
C ARG A 92 3.77 4.11 -13.20
N ASP A 93 4.24 3.38 -12.19
CA ASP A 93 5.03 2.17 -12.41
C ASP A 93 4.09 1.03 -12.87
N PRO A 94 4.32 0.44 -14.06
CA PRO A 94 3.42 -0.55 -14.62
C PRO A 94 3.37 -1.85 -13.79
N VAL A 95 4.47 -2.23 -13.13
CA VAL A 95 4.52 -3.43 -12.29
C VAL A 95 3.76 -3.18 -10.99
N LEU A 96 4.03 -2.06 -10.31
CA LEU A 96 3.36 -1.73 -9.06
C LEU A 96 1.86 -1.50 -9.27
N SER A 97 1.49 -0.75 -10.32
CA SER A 97 0.08 -0.55 -10.66
C SER A 97 -0.61 -1.87 -10.97
N ALA A 98 -0.01 -2.74 -11.79
CA ALA A 98 -0.58 -4.06 -12.07
C ALA A 98 -0.82 -4.84 -10.77
N VAL A 99 0.17 -4.94 -9.89
CA VAL A 99 0.05 -5.63 -8.59
C VAL A 99 -1.08 -5.02 -7.74
N MET A 100 -1.09 -3.71 -7.54
CA MET A 100 -2.02 -3.03 -6.62
C MET A 100 -3.49 -3.07 -7.08
N ARG A 101 -3.75 -3.39 -8.36
CA ARG A 101 -5.09 -3.50 -8.95
C ARG A 101 -5.73 -4.86 -8.73
N HIS A 102 -4.99 -5.87 -8.28
CA HIS A 102 -5.54 -7.18 -7.97
C HIS A 102 -6.40 -7.12 -6.70
N SER A 103 -7.57 -7.74 -6.76
CA SER A 103 -8.42 -8.01 -5.61
C SER A 103 -7.85 -9.12 -4.73
N GLU A 104 -7.15 -10.07 -5.33
CA GLU A 104 -6.48 -11.18 -4.65
C GLU A 104 -5.35 -11.78 -5.50
N HIS A 105 -4.46 -12.53 -4.85
CA HIS A 105 -3.35 -13.23 -5.49
C HIS A 105 -2.94 -14.45 -4.66
N ARG A 106 -2.51 -15.53 -5.33
CA ARG A 106 -1.99 -16.73 -4.69
C ARG A 106 -0.46 -16.73 -4.77
N VAL A 107 0.18 -16.72 -3.61
CA VAL A 107 1.64 -16.78 -3.46
C VAL A 107 2.05 -18.22 -3.22
N THR A 108 2.85 -18.78 -4.13
CA THR A 108 3.32 -20.16 -4.06
C THR A 108 4.85 -20.15 -3.93
N PRO A 109 5.43 -20.92 -2.99
CA PRO A 109 6.87 -21.05 -2.90
C PRO A 109 7.44 -21.76 -4.14
N LEU A 110 8.69 -21.48 -4.49
CA LEU A 110 9.41 -22.19 -5.55
C LEU A 110 9.68 -23.65 -5.17
N ARG A 111 9.81 -23.92 -3.87
CA ARG A 111 9.98 -25.25 -3.30
C ARG A 111 9.06 -25.36 -2.09
N GLY A 112 8.10 -26.28 -2.16
CA GLY A 112 7.04 -26.44 -1.16
C GLY A 112 5.67 -26.61 -1.83
N TYR A 113 4.67 -26.97 -1.03
CA TYR A 113 3.32 -27.28 -1.53
C TYR A 113 2.25 -26.27 -1.07
N LEU A 114 2.53 -25.51 -0.01
CA LEU A 114 1.53 -24.63 0.58
C LEU A 114 1.46 -23.29 -0.16
N SER A 115 0.39 -23.09 -0.91
CA SER A 115 0.07 -21.80 -1.51
C SER A 115 -0.74 -20.93 -0.55
N ILE A 116 -0.33 -19.67 -0.41
CA ILE A 116 -0.95 -18.70 0.49
C ILE A 116 -1.82 -17.75 -0.31
N HIS A 117 -3.10 -17.65 0.03
CA HIS A 117 -4.04 -16.76 -0.64
C HIS A 117 -4.07 -15.39 0.02
N TYR A 118 -3.61 -14.34 -0.67
CA TYR A 118 -3.64 -12.95 -0.23
C TYR A 118 -4.80 -12.19 -0.88
N ARG A 119 -5.52 -11.41 -0.07
CA ARG A 119 -6.62 -10.56 -0.52
C ARG A 119 -6.28 -9.10 -0.30
N ASN A 120 -6.74 -8.23 -1.19
CA ASN A 120 -6.56 -6.80 -1.07
C ASN A 120 -7.24 -6.31 0.22
N THR A 121 -6.49 -5.54 1.00
CA THR A 121 -6.97 -4.97 2.26
C THR A 121 -7.94 -3.81 2.07
N ASN A 122 -8.05 -3.29 0.84
CA ASN A 122 -9.15 -2.45 0.39
C ASN A 122 -10.19 -3.34 -0.32
N PRO A 123 -11.35 -3.60 0.31
CA PRO A 123 -12.36 -4.51 -0.24
C PRO A 123 -13.02 -3.98 -1.53
N LEU A 124 -12.87 -2.69 -1.85
CA LEU A 124 -13.46 -2.11 -3.05
C LEU A 124 -12.71 -2.52 -4.34
N VAL A 125 -11.43 -2.90 -4.22
CA VAL A 125 -10.60 -3.26 -5.39
C VAL A 125 -11.13 -4.55 -6.00
N GLY A 126 -11.58 -4.46 -7.26
CA GLY A 126 -12.12 -5.59 -8.04
C GLY A 126 -13.51 -6.07 -7.60
N GLN A 127 -14.08 -5.53 -6.52
CA GLN A 127 -15.42 -5.92 -6.04
C GLN A 127 -16.48 -4.84 -6.22
N ARG A 128 -16.11 -3.56 -6.37
CA ARG A 128 -17.06 -2.45 -6.55
C ARG A 128 -17.24 -2.11 -8.04
N PRO A 129 -18.39 -2.45 -8.67
CA PRO A 129 -18.63 -2.11 -10.07
C PRO A 129 -18.57 -0.60 -10.30
N GLY A 130 -18.00 -0.20 -11.44
CA GLY A 130 -17.87 1.20 -11.83
C GLY A 130 -16.69 1.95 -11.19
N LEU A 131 -15.97 1.36 -10.22
CA LEU A 131 -14.73 1.93 -9.69
C LEU A 131 -13.51 1.18 -10.23
N ARG A 132 -12.67 1.88 -11.00
CA ARG A 132 -11.39 1.35 -11.48
C ARG A 132 -10.26 1.97 -10.68
N PHE A 133 -9.66 1.21 -9.78
CA PHE A 133 -8.45 1.63 -9.08
C PHE A 133 -7.23 1.44 -10.01
N LEU A 134 -6.26 2.36 -9.96
CA LEU A 134 -4.93 2.24 -10.54
C LEU A 134 -3.88 1.86 -9.51
N ALA A 135 -4.09 2.28 -8.25
CA ALA A 135 -3.28 1.94 -7.11
C ALA A 135 -4.16 1.99 -5.85
N SER A 136 -3.87 1.12 -4.88
CA SER A 136 -4.54 1.10 -3.59
C SER A 136 -3.61 0.51 -2.54
N LYS A 137 -3.39 1.23 -1.45
CA LYS A 137 -2.65 0.73 -0.29
C LYS A 137 -3.31 1.17 1.01
N THR A 138 -3.44 0.21 1.93
CA THR A 138 -3.96 0.47 3.27
C THR A 138 -2.86 0.43 4.33
N GLY A 139 -3.08 1.11 5.46
CA GLY A 139 -2.17 1.09 6.60
C GLY A 139 -2.94 1.11 7.92
N PHE A 140 -2.32 0.57 8.97
CA PHE A 140 -2.82 0.65 10.34
C PHE A 140 -1.71 0.44 11.36
N ASN A 141 -1.65 1.36 12.32
CA ASN A 141 -1.05 1.14 13.63
C ASN A 141 -1.88 1.93 14.67
N THR A 142 -1.64 1.69 15.95
CA THR A 142 -2.42 2.29 17.05
C THR A 142 -2.34 3.81 17.10
N GLU A 143 -1.28 4.43 16.57
CA GLU A 143 -1.08 5.89 16.61
C GLU A 143 -1.62 6.59 15.35
N ALA A 144 -1.44 5.98 14.18
CA ALA A 144 -1.86 6.51 12.89
C ALA A 144 -3.34 6.25 12.57
N GLY A 145 -3.99 5.35 13.30
CA GLY A 145 -5.33 4.87 12.98
C GLY A 145 -5.37 4.11 11.65
N TYR A 146 -6.54 4.07 11.01
CA TYR A 146 -6.71 3.38 9.73
C TYR A 146 -6.50 4.33 8.55
N CYS A 147 -5.47 4.07 7.76
CA CYS A 147 -5.08 4.88 6.61
C CYS A 147 -5.39 4.18 5.27
N LEU A 148 -5.63 4.98 4.24
CA LEU A 148 -5.86 4.53 2.86
C LEU A 148 -5.33 5.58 1.88
N ALA A 149 -4.55 5.13 0.91
CA ALA A 149 -4.18 5.91 -0.26
C ALA A 149 -4.58 5.16 -1.52
N VAL A 150 -5.30 5.82 -2.42
CA VAL A 150 -5.73 5.24 -3.69
C VAL A 150 -5.51 6.21 -4.84
N VAL A 151 -5.34 5.67 -6.04
CA VAL A 151 -5.60 6.36 -7.30
C VAL A 151 -6.76 5.64 -7.97
N VAL A 152 -7.82 6.37 -8.30
CA VAL A 152 -9.06 5.83 -8.87
C VAL A 152 -9.45 6.63 -10.12
N GLU A 153 -9.87 5.91 -11.16
CA GLU A 153 -10.41 6.53 -12.36
C GLU A 153 -11.84 6.98 -12.15
N LEU A 154 -12.08 8.28 -12.29
CA LEU A 154 -13.41 8.88 -12.23
C LEU A 154 -13.79 9.38 -13.61
N ARG A 155 -14.97 8.99 -14.11
CA ARG A 155 -15.42 9.21 -15.50
C ARG A 155 -15.22 10.65 -16.01
N ALA A 156 -15.51 11.66 -15.19
CA ALA A 156 -15.42 13.07 -15.57
C ALA A 156 -14.06 13.72 -15.26
N LEU A 157 -13.21 13.11 -14.44
CA LEU A 157 -11.99 13.73 -13.92
C LEU A 157 -10.70 12.98 -14.33
N GLY A 158 -10.82 11.77 -14.84
CA GLY A 158 -9.68 10.89 -15.07
C GLY A 158 -9.14 10.30 -13.75
N PRO A 159 -7.84 9.98 -13.68
CA PRO A 159 -7.21 9.49 -12.45
C PRO A 159 -7.23 10.55 -11.34
N VAL A 160 -7.75 10.19 -10.17
CA VAL A 160 -7.75 11.04 -8.97
C VAL A 160 -7.11 10.31 -7.81
N ALA A 161 -6.17 10.96 -7.12
CA ALA A 161 -5.60 10.46 -5.88
C ALA A 161 -6.46 10.87 -4.68
N LEU A 162 -6.81 9.91 -3.83
CA LEU A 162 -7.55 10.15 -2.58
C LEU A 162 -6.76 9.54 -1.42
N VAL A 163 -6.56 10.34 -0.37
CA VAL A 163 -5.80 9.94 0.82
C VAL A 163 -6.63 10.20 2.07
N LEU A 164 -6.78 9.17 2.90
CA LEU A 164 -7.47 9.20 4.17
C LEU A 164 -6.49 8.74 5.26
N LEU A 165 -6.33 9.56 6.30
CA LEU A 165 -5.47 9.28 7.45
C LEU A 165 -6.31 9.31 8.73
N GLY A 166 -5.99 8.46 9.71
CA GLY A 166 -6.60 8.55 11.04
C GLY A 166 -8.05 8.07 11.16
N ALA A 167 -8.56 7.27 10.21
CA ALA A 167 -9.92 6.75 10.36
C ALA A 167 -10.02 5.83 11.59
N ARG A 168 -11.14 5.89 12.31
CA ARG A 168 -11.34 5.14 13.57
C ARG A 168 -11.49 3.62 13.40
N SER A 169 -11.90 3.16 12.23
CA SER A 169 -12.03 1.73 11.93
C SER A 169 -11.89 1.43 10.45
N LYS A 170 -11.67 0.14 10.10
CA LYS A 170 -11.67 -0.33 8.70
C LYS A 170 -12.96 0.05 7.96
N ALA A 171 -14.11 -0.06 8.63
CA ALA A 171 -15.41 0.25 8.04
C ALA A 171 -15.56 1.75 7.77
N TRP A 172 -15.14 2.59 8.71
CA TRP A 172 -15.16 4.06 8.54
C TRP A 172 -14.27 4.50 7.39
N ARG A 173 -13.04 3.96 7.30
CA ARG A 173 -12.12 4.21 6.18
C ARG A 173 -12.75 3.92 4.81
N VAL A 174 -13.51 2.83 4.68
CA VAL A 174 -14.19 2.47 3.43
C VAL A 174 -15.35 3.45 3.14
N ARG A 175 -16.19 3.73 4.16
CA ARG A 175 -17.31 4.66 4.04
C ARG A 175 -16.85 6.07 3.64
N ASP A 176 -15.75 6.54 4.23
CA ASP A 176 -15.20 7.86 3.95
C ASP A 176 -14.66 7.93 2.51
N LEU A 177 -13.97 6.87 2.05
CA LEU A 177 -13.52 6.78 0.65
C LEU A 177 -14.70 6.85 -0.33
N GLU A 178 -15.76 6.06 -0.11
CA GLU A 178 -16.93 6.09 -0.99
C GLU A 178 -17.62 7.45 -0.97
N THR A 179 -17.66 8.12 0.19
CA THR A 179 -18.21 9.47 0.34
C THR A 179 -17.40 10.50 -0.43
N LEU A 180 -16.07 10.45 -0.34
CA LEU A 180 -15.18 11.32 -1.12
C LEU A 180 -15.33 11.07 -2.62
N ILE A 181 -15.39 9.81 -3.06
CA ILE A 181 -15.59 9.49 -4.48
C ILE A 181 -16.90 10.09 -4.99
N ARG A 182 -18.02 9.92 -4.25
CA ARG A 182 -19.31 10.51 -4.63
C ARG A 182 -19.24 12.03 -4.69
N TRP A 183 -18.64 12.65 -3.67
CA TRP A 183 -18.55 14.11 -3.57
C TRP A 183 -17.68 14.72 -4.67
N VAL A 184 -16.50 14.16 -4.94
CA VAL A 184 -15.61 14.60 -6.02
C VAL A 184 -16.26 14.39 -7.39
N SER A 185 -16.94 13.26 -7.59
CA SER A 185 -17.61 12.95 -8.88
C SER A 185 -18.82 13.83 -9.17
N ALA A 186 -19.42 14.45 -8.15
CA ALA A 186 -20.58 15.32 -8.30
C ALA A 186 -20.22 16.78 -8.65
N ARG A 187 -18.93 17.14 -8.63
CA ARG A 187 -18.48 18.50 -8.95
C ARG A 187 -18.38 18.69 -10.47
N PRO A 188 -19.05 19.70 -11.05
CA PRO A 188 -18.79 20.11 -12.43
C PRO A 188 -17.35 20.66 -12.54
N ARG A 189 -16.75 20.52 -13.73
CA ARG A 189 -15.44 21.11 -14.05
C ARG A 189 -15.52 22.61 -14.16
#